data_AF-A0A3D4QP39-F1
#
_entry.id   AF-A0A3D4QP39-F1
#
_cell.length_a   1.000
_cell.length_b   1.000
_cell.length_c   1.000
_cell.angle_alpha   90.00
_cell.angle_beta   90.00
_cell.angle_gamma   90.00
#
_symmetry.space_group_name_H-M   'P 1'
#
loop_
_entity.id
_entity.type
_entity.pdbx_description
1 polymer ?
#
loop_
_entity_poly.entity_id
_entity_poly.type
_entity_poly.pdbx_seq_one_letter_code
_entity_poly.pdbx_strand_id
1 'polypeptide(L)'
;MKMAKHNLAYQMDSAIQQAFRPGADKRSGKHTGEHKSIVYSFNEKKSLQQVAYEFKDYIKDNYSNIKLVKDLNFDHWQSFLNEKSKTCSTATLKNYVSRIGKIEIVCQNKFGFKSNWKENILAPSSQKTPGRNKLRVQQMDKSDLSRALEFGYINSKSKGTVAIDLCYRFGLRASECANLAVKDADLKNDQLHVKGKGGRHRYLPIRKEDYEILYKLCEGKSGQDN
;
A
#
# COMPACT_ATOMS: atom_id res chain seq x y z
N MET A 1 40.69 -8.24 5.12
CA MET A 1 39.24 -8.52 5.15
C MET A 1 38.50 -7.20 5.43
N LYS A 2 37.90 -6.56 4.41
CA LYS A 2 37.16 -5.29 4.61
C LYS A 2 35.89 -5.60 5.41
N MET A 3 35.79 -5.16 6.67
CA MET A 3 34.53 -5.19 7.39
C MET A 3 33.49 -4.45 6.56
N ALA A 4 32.44 -5.14 6.13
CA ALA A 4 31.30 -4.49 5.50
C ALA A 4 30.80 -3.42 6.48
N LYS A 5 30.57 -2.19 6.00
CA LYS A 5 30.01 -1.11 6.82
C LYS A 5 28.59 -1.49 7.24
N HIS A 6 28.46 -2.24 8.35
CA HIS A 6 27.19 -2.69 8.93
C HIS A 6 26.47 -1.52 9.60
N ASN A 7 25.99 -0.55 8.82
CA ASN A 7 25.11 0.48 9.36
C ASN A 7 23.71 -0.09 9.67
N LEU A 8 22.94 0.63 10.48
CA LEU A 8 21.62 0.20 10.94
C LEU A 8 20.66 -0.14 9.80
N ALA A 9 20.66 0.66 8.72
CA ALA A 9 19.82 0.39 7.56
C ALA A 9 20.17 -0.94 6.89
N TYR A 10 21.46 -1.26 6.76
CA TYR A 10 21.88 -2.55 6.21
C TYR A 10 21.45 -3.72 7.11
N GLN A 11 21.58 -3.59 8.43
CA GLN A 11 21.13 -4.63 9.37
C GLN A 11 19.62 -4.89 9.22
N MET A 12 18.80 -3.84 9.26
CA MET A 12 17.34 -3.94 9.08
C MET A 12 16.96 -4.44 7.69
N ASP A 13 17.57 -3.92 6.62
CA ASP A 13 17.31 -4.38 5.25
C ASP A 13 17.61 -5.86 5.11
N SER A 14 18.75 -6.31 5.64
CA SER A 14 19.11 -7.71 5.56
C SER A 14 18.11 -8.63 6.28
N ALA A 15 17.43 -8.15 7.33
CA ALA A 15 16.33 -8.85 8.01
C ALA A 15 15.04 -8.84 7.19
N ILE A 16 14.70 -7.69 6.59
CA ILE A 16 13.55 -7.56 5.68
C ILE A 16 13.71 -8.49 4.46
N GLN A 17 14.90 -8.57 3.88
CA GLN A 17 15.23 -9.42 2.74
C GLN A 17 15.12 -10.91 3.10
N GLN A 18 15.63 -11.30 4.27
CA GLN A 18 15.50 -12.67 4.76
C GLN A 18 14.04 -13.07 4.96
N ALA A 19 13.19 -12.15 5.42
CA ALA A 19 11.76 -12.35 5.60
C ALA A 19 10.93 -12.22 4.31
N PHE A 20 11.52 -11.81 3.18
CA PHE A 20 10.79 -11.56 1.94
C PHE A 20 10.41 -12.85 1.22
N ARG A 21 9.10 -13.11 1.11
CA ARG A 21 8.52 -14.30 0.46
C ARG A 21 7.35 -13.84 -0.43
N PRO A 22 7.64 -13.25 -1.60
CA PRO A 22 6.59 -12.87 -2.54
C PRO A 22 5.83 -14.12 -3.00
N GLY A 23 4.51 -14.04 -3.08
CA GLY A 23 3.65 -15.16 -3.48
C GLY A 23 3.23 -16.10 -2.34
N ALA A 24 3.81 -15.98 -1.13
CA ALA A 24 3.36 -16.75 0.03
C ALA A 24 1.90 -16.41 0.41
N ASP A 25 1.16 -17.38 0.94
CA ASP A 25 -0.23 -17.16 1.33
C ASP A 25 -0.34 -16.33 2.62
N LYS A 26 -0.63 -15.04 2.44
CA LYS A 26 -0.87 -14.09 3.54
C LYS A 26 -2.13 -14.39 4.32
N ARG A 27 -3.13 -15.06 3.74
CA ARG A 27 -4.39 -15.38 4.43
C ARG A 27 -4.16 -16.47 5.47
N SER A 28 -3.50 -17.56 5.08
CA SER A 28 -3.09 -18.61 6.02
C SER A 28 -2.22 -18.04 7.15
N GLY A 29 -1.17 -17.27 6.81
CA GLY A 29 -0.29 -16.65 7.82
C GLY A 29 -0.99 -15.69 8.79
N LYS A 30 -2.14 -15.12 8.42
CA LYS A 30 -2.93 -14.31 9.37
C LYS A 30 -3.62 -15.16 10.43
N HIS A 31 -4.02 -16.38 10.09
CA HIS A 31 -4.66 -17.31 11.01
C HIS A 31 -3.66 -17.89 12.01
N THR A 32 -2.42 -18.16 11.55
CA THR A 32 -1.33 -18.69 12.39
C THR A 32 -0.55 -17.59 13.15
N GLY A 33 -0.67 -16.33 12.73
CA GLY A 33 0.11 -15.21 13.28
C GLY A 33 1.46 -14.99 12.59
N GLU A 34 1.93 -15.94 11.79
CA GLU A 34 3.17 -15.87 10.99
C GLU A 34 3.21 -14.70 10.00
N HIS A 35 2.05 -14.10 9.68
CA HIS A 35 2.03 -12.91 8.83
C HIS A 35 2.85 -11.76 9.41
N LYS A 36 3.19 -11.78 10.71
CA LYS A 36 4.08 -10.84 11.37
C LYS A 36 5.56 -11.12 11.14
N SER A 37 5.98 -12.33 10.79
CA SER A 37 7.37 -12.66 10.45
C SER A 37 7.67 -12.65 8.95
N ILE A 38 6.65 -12.71 8.08
CA ILE A 38 6.84 -12.80 6.61
C ILE A 38 6.53 -11.48 5.88
N VAL A 39 7.37 -11.05 4.93
CA VAL A 39 7.12 -9.90 4.06
C VAL A 39 6.60 -10.38 2.70
N TYR A 40 5.32 -10.11 2.40
CA TYR A 40 4.59 -10.79 1.32
C TYR A 40 4.62 -10.09 -0.05
N SER A 41 4.97 -8.81 -0.10
CA SER A 41 4.87 -8.03 -1.34
C SER A 41 6.02 -7.06 -1.51
N PHE A 42 6.36 -6.75 -2.75
CA PHE A 42 7.37 -5.75 -3.08
C PHE A 42 7.03 -4.37 -2.50
N ASN A 43 5.76 -3.98 -2.48
CA ASN A 43 5.33 -2.73 -1.86
C ASN A 43 5.53 -2.72 -0.34
N GLU A 44 5.24 -3.84 0.35
CA GLU A 44 5.53 -3.97 1.78
C GLU A 44 7.02 -3.91 2.06
N LYS A 45 7.84 -4.64 1.29
CA LYS A 45 9.31 -4.59 1.36
C LYS A 45 9.84 -3.16 1.18
N LYS A 46 9.46 -2.48 0.09
CA LYS A 46 9.87 -1.09 -0.16
C LYS A 46 9.46 -0.15 0.97
N SER A 47 8.25 -0.30 1.50
CA SER A 47 7.77 0.51 2.62
C SER A 47 8.55 0.26 3.91
N LEU A 48 8.98 -0.97 4.20
CA LEU A 48 9.82 -1.28 5.36
C LEU A 48 11.23 -0.73 5.18
N GLN A 49 11.81 -0.90 3.99
CA GLN A 49 13.13 -0.37 3.64
C GLN A 49 13.17 1.15 3.77
N GLN A 50 12.15 1.85 3.27
CA GLN A 50 12.04 3.30 3.39
C GLN A 50 12.11 3.76 4.86
N VAL A 51 11.37 3.10 5.75
CA VAL A 51 11.41 3.41 7.20
C VAL A 51 12.78 3.12 7.78
N ALA A 52 13.42 2.01 7.41
CA ALA A 52 14.76 1.66 7.88
C ALA A 52 15.82 2.68 7.46
N TYR A 53 15.74 3.20 6.21
CA TYR A 53 16.65 4.23 5.72
C TYR A 53 16.44 5.56 6.44
N GLU A 54 15.20 6.05 6.50
CA GLU A 54 14.88 7.30 7.21
C GLU A 54 15.28 7.24 8.68
N PHE A 55 15.03 6.12 9.34
CA PHE A 55 15.40 5.93 10.74
C PHE A 55 16.91 5.87 10.95
N LYS A 56 17.66 5.19 10.06
CA LYS A 56 19.12 5.16 10.14
C LYS A 56 19.71 6.57 10.04
N ASP A 57 19.19 7.41 9.14
CA ASP A 57 19.69 8.77 8.99
C ASP A 57 19.38 9.59 10.26
N TYR A 58 18.16 9.47 10.79
CA TYR A 58 17.78 10.08 12.06
C TYR A 58 18.69 9.64 13.23
N ILE A 59 18.97 8.35 13.38
CA ILE A 59 19.83 7.83 14.45
C ILE A 59 21.26 8.30 14.29
N LYS A 60 21.77 8.38 13.06
CA LYS A 60 23.12 8.87 12.81
C LYS A 60 23.29 10.31 13.32
N ASP A 61 22.27 11.14 13.16
CA ASP A 61 22.31 12.56 13.50
C ASP A 61 22.03 12.83 14.99
N ASN A 62 21.17 12.02 15.63
CA ASN A 62 20.70 12.27 17.00
C ASN A 62 21.29 11.31 18.06
N TYR A 63 21.77 10.13 17.66
CA TYR A 63 22.23 9.06 18.54
C TYR A 63 23.44 8.35 17.91
N SER A 64 24.48 9.13 17.58
CA SER A 64 25.59 8.68 16.74
C SER A 64 26.40 7.51 17.33
N ASN A 65 26.31 7.27 18.65
CA ASN A 65 26.90 6.13 19.35
C ASN A 65 26.18 4.80 19.06
N ILE A 66 24.92 4.82 18.63
CA ILE A 66 24.13 3.62 18.35
C ILE A 66 24.47 3.09 16.95
N LYS A 67 25.05 1.89 16.88
CA LYS A 67 25.48 1.26 15.61
C LYS A 67 24.79 -0.06 15.31
N LEU A 68 24.35 -0.81 16.32
CA LEU A 68 23.76 -2.13 16.15
C LEU A 68 22.26 -2.08 16.43
N VAL A 69 21.51 -2.89 15.67
CA VAL A 69 20.06 -2.97 15.79
C VAL A 69 19.62 -3.48 17.17
N LYS A 70 20.43 -4.35 17.80
CA LYS A 70 20.18 -4.89 19.14
C LYS A 70 20.30 -3.84 20.25
N ASP A 71 20.99 -2.73 19.99
CA ASP A 71 21.19 -1.64 20.94
C ASP A 71 20.07 -0.58 20.84
N LEU A 72 19.10 -0.79 19.94
CA LEU A 72 17.93 0.07 19.83
C LEU A 72 16.91 -0.25 20.92
N ASN A 73 16.30 0.79 21.49
CA ASN A 73 15.19 0.69 22.42
C ASN A 73 13.97 1.47 21.86
N PHE A 74 12.87 1.47 22.62
CA PHE A 74 11.64 2.16 22.22
C PHE A 74 11.81 3.69 22.17
N ASP A 75 12.64 4.28 23.03
CA ASP A 75 12.87 5.74 23.07
C ASP A 75 13.43 6.26 21.74
N HIS A 76 14.38 5.54 21.14
CA HIS A 76 14.93 5.89 19.82
C HIS A 76 13.83 5.96 18.74
N TRP A 77 12.93 4.98 18.73
CA TRP A 77 11.80 4.93 17.79
C TRP A 77 10.73 5.99 18.09
N GLN A 78 10.43 6.24 19.36
CA GLN A 78 9.49 7.28 19.77
C GLN A 78 10.02 8.67 19.39
N SER A 79 11.30 8.93 19.62
CA SER A 79 11.97 10.17 19.25
C SER A 79 11.92 10.40 17.73
N PHE A 80 12.18 9.36 16.94
CA PHE A 80 11.99 9.39 15.48
C PHE A 80 10.54 9.72 15.09
N LEU A 81 9.55 9.07 15.71
CA LEU A 81 8.15 9.34 15.42
C LEU A 81 7.74 10.78 15.78
N ASN A 82 8.26 11.31 16.89
CA ASN A 82 8.06 12.70 17.30
C ASN A 82 8.64 13.67 16.27
N GLU A 83 9.82 13.38 15.71
CA GLU A 83 10.40 14.20 14.64
C GLU A 83 9.55 14.13 13.37
N LYS A 84 9.11 12.94 12.96
CA LYS A 84 8.23 12.77 11.80
C LYS A 84 6.86 13.43 12.02
N SER A 85 6.39 13.61 13.25
CA SER A 85 5.07 14.19 13.53
C SER A 85 4.93 15.63 13.05
N LYS A 86 6.06 16.35 12.99
CA LYS A 86 6.17 17.72 12.47
C LYS A 86 5.74 17.82 11.00
N THR A 87 6.03 16.78 10.21
CA THR A 87 5.86 16.81 8.74
C THR A 87 4.91 15.73 8.18
N CYS A 88 4.58 14.71 8.96
CA CYS A 88 3.78 13.58 8.52
C CYS A 88 2.33 13.66 9.01
N SER A 89 1.41 13.12 8.21
CA SER A 89 0.00 13.00 8.60
C SER A 89 -0.20 11.94 9.69
N THR A 90 -1.33 12.00 10.40
CA THR A 90 -1.71 10.97 11.39
C THR A 90 -1.74 9.56 10.79
N ALA A 91 -2.22 9.42 9.54
CA ALA A 91 -2.26 8.14 8.85
C ALA A 91 -0.84 7.62 8.55
N THR A 92 0.08 8.51 8.17
CA THR A 92 1.48 8.16 7.92
C THR A 92 2.17 7.70 9.21
N LEU A 93 1.97 8.40 10.33
CA LEU A 93 2.55 8.04 11.63
C LEU A 93 2.07 6.67 12.12
N LYS A 94 0.77 6.38 12.00
CA LYS A 94 0.22 5.04 12.29
C LYS A 94 0.82 3.97 11.40
N ASN A 95 1.06 4.28 10.13
CA ASN A 95 1.76 3.36 9.22
C ASN A 95 3.20 3.13 9.68
N TYR A 96 3.94 4.17 10.09
CA TYR A 96 5.29 3.98 10.65
C TYR A 96 5.28 3.08 11.88
N VAL A 97 4.41 3.28 12.86
CA VAL A 97 4.28 2.38 14.03
C VAL A 97 4.05 0.93 13.59
N SER A 98 3.17 0.70 12.62
CA SER A 98 2.95 -0.64 12.08
C SER A 98 4.19 -1.22 11.38
N ARG A 99 5.00 -0.40 10.70
CA ARG A 99 6.24 -0.83 10.03
C ARG A 99 7.34 -1.09 11.03
N ILE A 100 7.49 -0.24 12.06
CA ILE A 100 8.46 -0.42 13.15
C ILE A 100 8.22 -1.77 13.82
N GLY A 101 6.98 -2.11 14.19
CA GLY A 101 6.69 -3.41 14.78
C GLY A 101 6.91 -4.61 13.85
N LYS A 102 6.88 -4.41 12.54
CA LYS A 102 7.24 -5.45 11.57
C LYS A 102 8.76 -5.58 11.45
N ILE A 103 9.49 -4.47 11.41
CA ILE A 103 10.96 -4.39 11.42
C ILE A 103 11.51 -5.05 12.68
N GLU A 104 10.90 -4.77 13.82
CA GLU A 104 11.20 -5.41 15.11
C GLU A 104 11.21 -6.93 14.99
N ILE A 105 10.08 -7.52 14.62
CA ILE A 105 9.91 -8.98 14.57
C ILE A 105 10.90 -9.62 13.58
N VAL A 106 11.10 -9.03 12.40
CA VAL A 106 12.06 -9.61 11.43
C VAL A 106 13.51 -9.48 11.91
N CYS A 107 13.85 -8.42 12.66
CA CYS A 107 15.19 -8.26 13.24
C CYS A 107 15.42 -9.24 14.39
N GLN A 108 14.44 -9.42 15.28
CA GLN A 108 14.50 -10.44 16.35
C GLN A 108 14.72 -11.83 15.77
N ASN A 109 13.94 -12.20 14.75
CA ASN A 109 14.04 -13.52 14.09
C ASN A 109 15.40 -13.72 13.40
N LYS A 110 15.99 -12.67 12.82
CA LYS A 110 17.27 -12.77 12.13
C LYS A 110 18.46 -12.80 13.08
N PHE A 111 18.47 -11.92 14.08
CA PHE A 111 19.64 -11.64 14.89
C PHE A 111 19.58 -12.23 16.31
N GLY A 112 18.47 -12.86 16.69
CA GLY A 112 18.36 -13.63 17.94
C GLY A 112 18.35 -12.78 19.21
N PHE A 113 17.83 -11.55 19.16
CA PHE A 113 17.62 -10.70 20.34
C PHE A 113 16.14 -10.52 20.65
N LYS A 114 15.82 -10.09 21.87
CA LYS A 114 14.47 -9.70 22.27
C LYS A 114 14.37 -8.18 22.34
N SER A 115 13.23 -7.65 21.93
CA SER A 115 12.86 -6.24 22.08
C SER A 115 11.35 -6.09 22.23
N ASN A 116 10.92 -4.90 22.64
CA ASN A 116 9.52 -4.54 22.84
C ASN A 116 9.22 -3.13 22.30
N TRP A 117 9.87 -2.73 21.20
CA TRP A 117 9.79 -1.41 20.60
C TRP A 117 8.34 -1.03 20.30
N LYS A 118 7.61 -1.86 19.55
CA LYS A 118 6.25 -1.53 19.10
C LYS A 118 5.27 -1.36 20.26
N GLU A 119 5.44 -2.14 21.33
CA GLU A 119 4.54 -2.14 22.48
C GLU A 119 4.68 -0.85 23.31
N ASN A 120 5.84 -0.20 23.23
CA ASN A 120 6.18 0.98 24.03
C ASN A 120 6.29 2.27 23.19
N ILE A 121 5.81 2.27 21.95
CA ILE A 121 5.70 3.47 21.11
C ILE A 121 4.25 3.79 20.77
N LEU A 122 3.97 5.08 20.68
CA LEU A 122 2.68 5.62 20.30
C LEU A 122 2.83 6.47 19.05
N ALA A 123 1.81 6.47 18.18
CA ALA A 123 1.76 7.41 17.07
C ALA A 123 1.46 8.82 17.65
N PRO A 124 2.41 9.77 17.58
CA PRO A 124 2.19 11.11 18.13
C PRO A 124 1.13 11.87 17.32
N SER A 125 0.58 12.92 17.91
CA SER A 125 -0.29 13.86 17.21
C SER A 125 0.45 14.53 16.06
N SER A 126 -0.16 14.50 14.87
CA SER A 126 0.40 15.13 13.67
C SER A 126 0.24 16.64 13.73
N GLN A 127 1.35 17.38 13.57
CA GLN A 127 1.32 18.83 13.41
C GLN A 127 0.90 19.25 11.99
N LYS A 128 1.10 18.37 10.99
CA LYS A 128 0.63 18.58 9.61
C LYS A 128 -0.89 18.47 9.45
N THR A 129 -1.52 17.65 10.28
CA THR A 129 -2.98 17.44 10.27
C THR A 129 -3.52 17.55 11.69
N PRO A 130 -3.51 18.75 12.29
CA PRO A 130 -4.04 18.96 13.62
C PRO A 130 -5.55 18.65 13.64
N GLY A 131 -6.04 18.08 14.74
CA GLY A 131 -7.48 17.84 14.94
C GLY A 131 -8.11 16.65 14.17
N ARG A 132 -7.31 15.76 13.55
CA ARG A 132 -7.82 14.62 12.74
C ARG A 132 -8.71 15.03 11.56
N ASN A 133 -8.52 16.24 11.01
CA ASN A 133 -9.27 16.70 9.84
C ASN A 133 -9.20 15.66 8.71
N LYS A 134 -10.37 15.32 8.15
CA LYS A 134 -10.46 14.39 7.02
C LYS A 134 -9.75 15.04 5.83
N LEU A 135 -8.65 14.44 5.38
CA LEU A 135 -7.92 14.90 4.18
C LEU A 135 -8.69 14.65 2.87
N ARG A 136 -9.67 13.74 2.89
CA ARG A 136 -10.50 13.38 1.74
C ARG A 136 -11.94 13.74 2.04
N VAL A 137 -12.29 15.01 1.80
CA VAL A 137 -13.65 15.54 1.98
C VAL A 137 -14.31 15.91 0.66
N GLN A 138 -13.51 16.05 -0.41
CA GLN A 138 -14.02 16.42 -1.73
C GLN A 138 -14.18 15.16 -2.60
N GLN A 139 -15.39 15.00 -3.12
CA GLN A 139 -15.69 14.09 -4.22
C GLN A 139 -15.79 14.93 -5.50
N MET A 140 -15.49 14.31 -6.64
CA MET A 140 -15.72 14.97 -7.94
C MET A 140 -17.23 15.12 -8.16
N ASP A 141 -17.65 16.34 -8.51
CA ASP A 141 -19.03 16.61 -8.85
C ASP A 141 -19.41 15.98 -10.20
N LYS A 142 -20.69 15.65 -10.37
CA LYS A 142 -21.17 15.02 -11.60
C LYS A 142 -20.94 15.90 -12.83
N SER A 143 -21.08 17.21 -12.70
CA SER A 143 -20.79 18.18 -13.77
C SER A 143 -19.32 18.17 -14.17
N ASP A 144 -18.41 18.11 -13.20
CA ASP A 144 -16.96 18.05 -13.45
C ASP A 144 -16.58 16.74 -14.14
N LEU A 145 -17.17 15.63 -13.71
CA LEU A 145 -17.00 14.33 -14.36
C LEU A 145 -17.49 14.38 -15.81
N SER A 146 -18.70 14.92 -16.05
CA SER A 146 -19.25 15.03 -17.40
C SER A 146 -18.34 15.84 -18.32
N ARG A 147 -17.81 16.98 -17.85
CA ARG A 147 -16.84 17.78 -18.63
C ARG A 147 -15.55 17.02 -18.90
N ALA A 148 -15.04 16.28 -17.92
CA ALA A 148 -13.83 15.48 -18.09
C ALA A 148 -14.02 14.34 -19.11
N LEU A 149 -15.16 13.66 -19.06
CA LEU A 149 -15.50 12.58 -20.01
C LEU A 149 -15.73 13.14 -21.41
N GLU A 150 -16.52 14.21 -21.56
CA GLU A 150 -16.76 14.87 -22.84
C GLU A 150 -15.45 15.31 -23.50
N PHE A 151 -14.62 16.07 -22.78
CA PHE A 151 -13.32 16.47 -23.28
C PHE A 151 -12.45 15.25 -23.63
N GLY A 152 -12.43 14.23 -22.77
CA GLY A 152 -11.63 13.02 -22.96
C GLY A 152 -12.06 12.18 -24.17
N TYR A 153 -13.36 12.06 -24.45
CA TYR A 153 -13.86 11.30 -25.59
C TYR A 153 -13.72 12.06 -26.91
N ILE A 154 -13.81 13.38 -26.90
CA ILE A 154 -13.63 14.22 -28.09
C ILE A 154 -12.15 14.37 -28.45
N ASN A 155 -11.29 14.61 -27.46
CA ASN A 155 -9.92 15.08 -27.69
C ASN A 155 -8.84 14.04 -27.38
N SER A 156 -9.19 12.84 -26.89
CA SER A 156 -8.20 11.82 -26.51
C SER A 156 -8.53 10.43 -27.05
N LYS A 157 -7.48 9.70 -27.42
CA LYS A 157 -7.54 8.26 -27.72
C LYS A 157 -7.09 7.40 -26.52
N SER A 158 -6.86 8.02 -25.36
CA SER A 158 -6.36 7.34 -24.18
C SER A 158 -7.39 6.37 -23.59
N LYS A 159 -6.94 5.17 -23.18
CA LYS A 159 -7.73 4.25 -22.35
C LYS A 159 -8.09 4.85 -20.97
N GLY A 160 -7.45 5.96 -20.58
CA GLY A 160 -7.73 6.66 -19.32
C GLY A 160 -9.15 7.21 -19.24
N THR A 161 -9.70 7.76 -20.32
CA THR A 161 -11.08 8.27 -20.35
C THR A 161 -12.08 7.15 -20.06
N VAL A 162 -11.91 6.02 -20.76
CA VAL A 162 -12.72 4.80 -20.54
C VAL A 162 -12.57 4.30 -19.10
N ALA A 163 -11.35 4.29 -18.56
CA ALA A 163 -11.12 3.83 -17.20
C ALA A 163 -11.85 4.70 -16.16
N ILE A 164 -11.91 6.02 -16.35
CA ILE A 164 -12.66 6.94 -15.49
C ILE A 164 -14.16 6.64 -15.57
N ASP A 165 -14.69 6.45 -16.79
CA ASP A 165 -16.11 6.14 -17.00
C ASP A 165 -16.52 4.81 -16.34
N LEU A 166 -15.73 3.74 -16.54
CA LEU A 166 -15.95 2.45 -15.88
C LEU A 166 -15.83 2.55 -14.35
N CYS A 167 -14.87 3.34 -13.82
CA CYS A 167 -14.77 3.57 -12.38
C CYS A 167 -16.01 4.28 -11.83
N TYR A 168 -16.59 5.22 -12.56
CA TYR A 168 -17.81 5.90 -12.16
C TYR A 168 -19.03 4.97 -12.19
N ARG A 169 -19.23 4.22 -13.27
CA ARG A 169 -20.37 3.31 -13.46
C ARG A 169 -20.39 2.15 -12.46
N PHE A 170 -19.23 1.53 -12.24
CA PHE A 170 -19.12 0.28 -11.48
C PHE A 170 -18.39 0.43 -10.13
N GLY A 171 -17.95 1.63 -9.76
CA GLY A 171 -17.22 1.85 -8.50
C GLY A 171 -15.91 1.05 -8.43
N LEU A 172 -15.25 0.86 -9.57
CA LEU A 172 -14.00 0.10 -9.66
C LEU A 172 -12.84 0.88 -9.04
N ARG A 173 -11.92 0.16 -8.40
CA ARG A 173 -10.58 0.70 -8.10
C ARG A 173 -9.78 0.77 -9.39
N ALA A 174 -8.81 1.68 -9.47
CA ALA A 174 -7.91 1.79 -10.62
C ALA A 174 -7.28 0.44 -11.03
N SER A 175 -6.84 -0.38 -10.06
CA SER A 175 -6.29 -1.70 -10.33
C SER A 175 -7.34 -2.72 -10.80
N GLU A 176 -8.60 -2.58 -10.38
CA GLU A 176 -9.67 -3.47 -10.83
C GLU A 176 -10.03 -3.14 -12.28
N CYS A 177 -10.13 -1.84 -12.61
CA CYS A 177 -10.36 -1.39 -13.98
C CYS A 177 -9.21 -1.79 -14.93
N ALA A 178 -7.95 -1.67 -14.50
CA ALA A 178 -6.79 -1.99 -15.33
C ALA A 178 -6.59 -3.50 -15.59
N ASN A 179 -7.24 -4.37 -14.80
CA ASN A 179 -7.15 -5.82 -14.92
C ASN A 179 -8.47 -6.47 -15.36
N LEU A 180 -9.45 -5.66 -15.78
CA LEU A 180 -10.72 -6.15 -16.27
C LEU A 180 -10.53 -6.73 -17.68
N ALA A 181 -10.97 -7.98 -17.88
CA ALA A 181 -10.91 -8.68 -19.16
C ALA A 181 -12.30 -8.82 -19.78
N VAL A 182 -12.38 -9.08 -21.09
CA VAL A 182 -13.65 -9.29 -21.79
C VAL A 182 -14.51 -10.37 -21.14
N LYS A 183 -13.91 -11.50 -20.71
CA LYS A 183 -14.62 -12.58 -20.02
C LYS A 183 -15.28 -12.17 -18.70
N ASP A 184 -14.86 -11.05 -18.11
CA ASP A 184 -15.41 -10.56 -16.86
C ASP A 184 -16.73 -9.82 -17.08
N ALA A 185 -17.05 -9.41 -18.31
CA ALA A 185 -18.34 -8.82 -18.70
C ALA A 185 -19.31 -9.89 -19.20
N ASP A 186 -20.11 -10.44 -18.30
CA ASP A 186 -21.19 -11.38 -18.63
C ASP A 186 -22.44 -10.61 -19.07
N LEU A 187 -22.47 -10.22 -20.34
CA LEU A 187 -23.59 -9.51 -20.96
C LEU A 187 -24.86 -10.38 -21.10
N LYS A 188 -24.79 -11.69 -20.84
CA LYS A 188 -25.97 -12.58 -20.88
C LYS A 188 -26.71 -12.57 -19.56
N ASN A 189 -25.96 -12.49 -18.46
CA ASN A 189 -26.50 -12.48 -17.10
C ASN A 189 -26.46 -11.10 -16.45
N ASP A 190 -26.14 -10.06 -17.22
CA ASP A 190 -26.05 -8.65 -16.81
C ASP A 190 -25.13 -8.43 -15.61
N GLN A 191 -23.95 -9.08 -15.64
CA GLN A 191 -23.00 -9.08 -14.53
C GLN A 191 -21.58 -8.77 -14.95
N LEU A 192 -20.94 -7.88 -14.19
CA LEU A 192 -19.51 -7.62 -14.26
C LEU A 192 -18.80 -8.32 -13.10
N HIS A 193 -17.95 -9.29 -13.41
CA HIS A 193 -17.09 -9.97 -12.45
C HIS A 193 -15.89 -9.09 -12.09
N VAL A 194 -15.66 -8.86 -10.79
CA VAL A 194 -14.54 -8.04 -10.33
C VAL A 194 -13.71 -8.78 -9.29
N LYS A 195 -12.43 -8.97 -9.61
CA LYS A 195 -11.42 -9.47 -8.67
C LYS A 195 -10.84 -8.31 -7.85
N GLY A 196 -11.39 -8.10 -6.66
CA GLY A 196 -11.00 -7.04 -5.75
C GLY A 196 -9.87 -7.37 -4.78
N LYS A 197 -9.55 -6.37 -3.94
CA LYS A 197 -8.42 -6.39 -3.00
C LYS A 197 -8.42 -7.66 -2.14
N GLY A 198 -7.23 -8.27 -2.07
CA GLY A 198 -6.97 -9.45 -1.25
C GLY A 198 -7.50 -10.74 -1.85
N GLY A 199 -7.92 -10.76 -3.12
CA GLY A 199 -8.48 -11.93 -3.81
C GLY A 199 -9.98 -12.13 -3.53
N ARG A 200 -10.71 -11.04 -3.27
CA ARG A 200 -12.17 -11.09 -3.04
C ARG A 200 -12.87 -10.91 -4.37
N HIS A 201 -13.86 -11.74 -4.66
CA HIS A 201 -14.65 -11.64 -5.88
C HIS A 201 -16.00 -10.97 -5.57
N ARG A 202 -16.50 -10.17 -6.51
CA ARG A 202 -17.86 -9.59 -6.46
C ARG A 202 -18.42 -9.52 -7.88
N TYR A 203 -19.75 -9.56 -7.97
CA TYR A 203 -20.49 -9.37 -9.21
C TYR A 203 -21.25 -8.05 -9.10
N LEU A 204 -21.10 -7.19 -10.09
CA LEU A 204 -21.76 -5.90 -10.16
C LEU A 204 -22.81 -5.93 -11.28
N PRO A 205 -24.00 -5.37 -11.08
CA PRO A 205 -25.01 -5.36 -12.13
C PRO A 205 -24.58 -4.47 -13.30
N ILE A 206 -24.77 -4.96 -14.52
CA ILE A 206 -24.66 -4.18 -15.75
C ILE A 206 -26.02 -3.55 -16.03
N ARG A 207 -26.08 -2.23 -16.12
CA ARG A 207 -27.32 -1.51 -16.40
C ARG A 207 -27.48 -1.31 -17.90
N LYS A 208 -28.71 -1.02 -18.34
CA LYS A 208 -29.02 -0.72 -19.74
C LYS A 208 -28.10 0.37 -20.33
N GLU A 209 -27.76 1.39 -19.55
CA GLU A 209 -26.88 2.50 -19.92
C GLU A 209 -25.39 2.12 -20.07
N ASP A 210 -24.98 0.93 -19.61
CA ASP A 210 -23.60 0.45 -19.67
C ASP A 210 -23.30 -0.42 -20.89
N TYR A 211 -24.32 -0.95 -21.57
CA TYR A 211 -24.10 -1.87 -22.69
C TYR A 211 -23.35 -1.23 -23.83
N GLU A 212 -23.68 0.01 -24.21
CA GLU A 212 -23.05 0.67 -25.35
C GLU A 212 -21.52 0.72 -25.19
N ILE A 213 -21.05 1.15 -24.01
CA ILE A 213 -19.62 1.20 -23.71
C ILE A 213 -19.01 -0.20 -23.62
N LEU A 214 -19.68 -1.15 -22.96
CA LEU A 214 -19.14 -2.50 -22.82
C LEU A 214 -19.06 -3.24 -24.17
N TYR A 215 -20.07 -3.15 -25.02
CA TYR A 215 -20.04 -3.73 -26.37
C TYR A 215 -18.87 -3.18 -27.18
N LYS A 216 -18.73 -1.85 -27.21
CA LYS A 216 -17.62 -1.19 -27.92
C LYS A 216 -16.25 -1.63 -27.39
N LEU A 217 -16.13 -1.90 -26.09
CA LEU A 217 -14.88 -2.37 -25.48
C LEU A 217 -14.60 -3.85 -25.72
N CYS A 218 -15.63 -4.67 -25.97
CA CYS A 218 -15.51 -6.11 -26.23
C CYS A 218 -15.41 -6.42 -27.72
N GLU A 219 -15.81 -5.51 -28.60
CA GLU A 219 -15.81 -5.70 -30.04
C GLU A 219 -14.41 -6.08 -30.57
N GLY A 220 -14.34 -7.16 -31.35
CA GLY A 220 -13.11 -7.65 -31.96
C GLY A 220 -12.09 -8.25 -30.98
N LYS A 221 -12.46 -8.47 -29.71
CA LYS A 221 -11.58 -9.01 -28.67
C LYS A 221 -11.96 -10.42 -28.22
N SER A 222 -10.95 -11.17 -27.79
CA SER A 222 -11.08 -12.47 -27.14
C SER A 222 -11.30 -12.33 -25.63
N GLY A 223 -11.73 -13.42 -24.97
CA GLY A 223 -12.07 -13.39 -23.55
C GLY A 223 -10.93 -12.99 -22.58
N GLN A 224 -9.66 -13.13 -22.98
CA GLN A 224 -8.52 -12.78 -22.13
C GLN A 224 -8.00 -11.35 -22.37
N ASP A 225 -8.53 -10.64 -23.37
CA ASP A 225 -8.05 -9.31 -23.72
C ASP A 225 -8.55 -8.24 -22.73
N ASN A 226 -7.68 -7.26 -22.47
CA ASN A 226 -7.95 -6.06 -21.65
C ASN A 226 -8.08 -4.80 -22.54
#